data_AF-A0A0M2SZJ5-F1
#
_entry.id   AF-A0A0M2SZJ5-F1
#
_cell.length_a   1.000
_cell.length_b   1.000
_cell.length_c   1.000
_cell.angle_alpha   90.00
_cell.angle_beta   90.00
_cell.angle_gamma   90.00
#
_symmetry.space_group_name_H-M   'P 1'
#
loop_
_entity.id
_entity.type
_entity.pdbx_description
1 polymer ?
#
loop_
_entity_poly.entity_id
_entity_poly.type
_entity_poly.pdbx_seq_one_letter_code
_entity_poly.pdbx_strand_id
1 'polypeptide(L)'
;MAKIIIDTNVFLDFYRSNNESLKKLQELKDYASYLVFPEQVFNEFTRNRNAEFEKLSNEFLRYKSALKPFNSNYMKSLDEYMALMELNQHMKNQIGIIVKKIEEIKNEAKNDEIYNVSI
;
A
#
# COMPACT_ATOMS: atom_id res chain seq x y z
N MET A 1 6.28 2.94 35.74
CA MET A 1 6.63 2.04 34.62
C MET A 1 7.00 2.92 33.43
N ALA A 2 8.05 2.58 32.67
CA ALA A 2 8.49 3.40 31.54
C ALA A 2 7.44 3.39 30.42
N LYS A 3 7.30 4.51 29.72
CA LYS A 3 6.45 4.66 28.53
C LYS A 3 7.34 4.84 27.30
N ILE A 4 6.91 4.31 26.17
CA ILE A 4 7.65 4.36 24.90
C ILE A 4 6.91 5.32 23.98
N ILE A 5 7.61 6.33 23.47
CA ILE A 5 7.12 7.18 22.39
C ILE A 5 7.78 6.68 21.11
N ILE A 6 6.95 6.41 20.10
CA ILE A 6 7.43 5.98 18.78
C ILE A 6 7.36 7.17 17.82
N ASP A 7 8.41 7.34 17.03
CA ASP A 7 8.50 8.37 15.99
C ASP A 7 7.51 8.10 14.86
N THR A 8 6.93 9.16 14.30
CA THR A 8 6.05 9.13 13.12
C THR A 8 6.61 8.25 11.99
N ASN A 9 7.92 8.33 11.73
CA ASN A 9 8.57 7.62 10.61
C ASN A 9 8.52 6.11 10.76
N VAL A 10 8.55 5.59 11.99
CA VAL A 10 8.45 4.14 12.24
C VAL A 10 7.08 3.62 11.75
N PHE A 11 6.00 4.38 11.92
CA PHE A 11 4.69 3.99 11.39
C PHE A 11 4.58 4.14 9.88
N LEU A 12 5.23 5.17 9.33
CA LEU A 12 5.22 5.39 7.88
C LEU A 12 6.04 4.33 7.14
N ASP A 13 7.05 3.75 7.78
CA ASP A 13 7.89 2.71 7.17
C ASP A 13 7.12 1.41 6.90
N PHE A 14 6.07 1.10 7.67
CA PHE A 14 5.14 0.00 7.37
C PHE A 14 4.39 0.17 6.03
N TYR A 15 4.28 1.40 5.50
CA TYR A 15 3.70 1.66 4.17
C TYR A 15 4.77 1.68 3.06
N ARG A 16 6.01 2.03 3.41
CA ARG A 16 7.10 2.30 2.44
C ARG A 16 7.99 1.09 2.17
N SER A 17 8.18 0.23 3.17
CA SER A 17 9.28 -0.71 3.21
C SER A 17 8.84 -2.13 2.89
N ASN A 18 9.53 -2.77 1.95
CA ASN A 18 9.44 -4.22 1.74
C ASN A 18 10.08 -5.02 2.89
N ASN A 19 10.78 -4.36 3.82
CA ASN A 19 11.51 -5.00 4.92
C ASN A 19 10.78 -4.94 6.28
N GLU A 20 9.74 -4.11 6.41
CA GLU A 20 8.91 -4.11 7.60
C GLU A 20 7.74 -5.06 7.41
N SER A 21 7.82 -6.22 8.06
CA SER A 21 6.73 -7.18 7.99
C SER A 21 5.55 -6.71 8.85
N LEU A 22 4.33 -6.95 8.38
CA LEU A 22 3.11 -6.81 9.19
C LEU A 22 3.17 -7.66 10.48
N LYS A 23 4.09 -8.63 10.57
CA LYS A 23 4.38 -9.38 11.79
C LYS A 23 4.97 -8.47 12.89
N LYS A 24 5.85 -7.53 12.56
CA LYS A 24 6.36 -6.54 13.54
C LYS A 24 5.27 -5.60 14.02
N LEU A 25 4.32 -5.25 13.15
CA LEU A 25 3.14 -4.48 13.54
C LEU A 25 2.30 -5.25 14.58
N GLN A 26 2.20 -6.58 14.42
CA GLN A 26 1.51 -7.43 15.38
C GLN A 26 2.24 -7.50 16.73
N GLU A 27 3.57 -7.61 16.72
CA GLU A 27 4.39 -7.55 17.94
C GLU A 27 4.22 -6.20 18.66
N LEU A 28 4.12 -5.08 17.92
CA LEU A 28 3.83 -3.76 18.48
C LEU A 28 2.49 -3.68 19.21
N LYS A 29 1.45 -4.36 18.70
CA LYS A 29 0.13 -4.42 19.36
C LYS A 29 0.21 -5.06 20.73
N ASP A 30 1.04 -6.08 20.89
CA ASP A 30 1.21 -6.78 22.19
C ASP A 30 1.79 -5.85 23.27
N TYR A 31 2.46 -4.77 22.86
CA TYR A 31 3.01 -3.75 23.76
C TYR A 31 2.23 -2.44 23.79
N ALA A 32 1.03 -2.37 23.18
CA ALA A 32 0.25 -1.14 23.05
C ALA A 32 0.03 -0.39 24.38
N SER A 33 -0.12 -1.10 25.51
CA SER A 33 -0.27 -0.49 26.84
C SER A 33 0.92 0.35 27.32
N TYR A 34 2.09 0.14 26.71
CA TYR A 34 3.33 0.88 27.02
C TYR A 34 3.58 2.02 26.04
N LEU A 35 2.89 2.03 24.91
CA LEU A 35 3.03 3.06 23.88
C LEU A 35 2.29 4.34 24.27
N VAL A 36 2.90 5.46 23.93
CA VAL A 36 2.29 6.80 24.04
C VAL A 36 2.42 7.46 22.69
N PHE A 37 1.30 7.92 22.16
CA PHE A 37 1.23 8.72 20.95
C PHE A 37 0.90 10.16 21.30
N PRO A 38 1.90 11.05 21.34
CA PRO A 38 1.65 12.48 21.45
C PRO A 38 0.77 12.95 20.30
N GLU A 39 -0.17 13.84 20.58
CA GLU A 39 -1.08 14.40 19.57
C GLU A 39 -0.32 14.98 18.36
N GLN A 40 0.80 15.63 18.59
CA GLN A 40 1.67 16.16 17.54
C GLN A 40 2.18 15.07 16.59
N VAL A 41 2.64 13.93 17.14
CA VAL A 41 3.14 12.78 16.37
C VAL A 41 1.99 12.15 15.57
N PHE A 42 0.83 11.99 16.20
CA PHE A 42 -0.35 11.45 15.54
C PHE A 42 -0.86 12.34 14.38
N ASN A 43 -0.84 13.66 14.57
CA ASN A 43 -1.22 14.62 13.53
C ASN A 43 -0.23 14.58 12.35
N GLU A 44 1.06 14.47 12.65
CA GLU A 44 2.08 14.31 11.62
C GLU A 44 1.90 13.00 10.84
N PHE A 45 1.68 11.90 11.55
CA PHE A 45 1.38 10.59 10.98
C PHE A 45 0.17 10.66 10.03
N THR A 46 -0.94 11.21 10.50
CA THR A 46 -2.18 11.31 9.71
C THR A 46 -1.98 12.13 8.44
N ARG A 47 -1.25 13.24 8.52
CA ARG A 47 -0.94 14.08 7.36
C ARG A 47 -0.07 13.32 6.34
N ASN A 48 0.95 12.62 6.80
CA ASN A 48 1.90 11.93 5.93
C ASN A 48 1.33 10.61 5.36
N ARG A 49 0.44 9.93 6.10
CA ARG A 49 -0.27 8.71 5.67
C ARG A 49 -0.96 8.88 4.32
N ASN A 50 -1.68 9.99 4.13
CA ASN A 50 -2.37 10.26 2.87
C ASN A 50 -1.40 10.36 1.68
N ALA A 51 -0.24 10.99 1.90
CA ALA A 51 0.79 11.10 0.88
C ALA A 51 1.40 9.72 0.54
N GLU A 52 1.55 8.82 1.51
CA GLU A 52 2.03 7.45 1.25
C GLU A 52 1.01 6.65 0.42
N PHE A 53 -0.28 6.72 0.75
CA PHE A 53 -1.31 6.07 -0.08
C PHE A 53 -1.36 6.62 -1.51
N GLU A 54 -1.21 7.93 -1.69
CA GLU A 54 -1.14 8.54 -3.03
C GLU A 54 0.08 8.06 -3.81
N LYS A 55 1.24 7.92 -3.17
CA LYS A 55 2.43 7.34 -3.80
C LYS A 55 2.16 5.91 -4.25
N LEU A 56 1.60 5.07 -3.38
CA LEU A 56 1.27 3.67 -3.68
C LEU A 56 0.30 3.56 -4.87
N SER A 57 -0.82 4.29 -4.85
CA SER A 57 -1.77 4.35 -5.97
C SER A 57 -1.09 4.76 -7.27
N ASN A 58 -0.24 5.80 -7.23
CA ASN A 58 0.46 6.30 -8.40
C ASN A 58 1.49 5.31 -8.96
N GLU A 59 2.20 4.56 -8.11
CA GLU A 59 3.13 3.53 -8.54
C GLU A 59 2.41 2.40 -9.29
N PHE A 60 1.27 1.93 -8.77
CA PHE A 60 0.45 0.94 -9.45
C PHE A 60 -0.10 1.46 -10.78
N LEU A 61 -0.54 2.71 -10.86
CA LEU A 61 -1.01 3.33 -12.10
C LEU A 61 0.11 3.48 -13.14
N ARG A 62 1.33 3.82 -12.70
CA ARG A 62 2.53 3.84 -13.56
C ARG A 62 2.85 2.44 -14.07
N TYR A 63 2.81 1.44 -13.18
CA TYR A 63 3.02 0.04 -13.55
C TYR A 63 1.99 -0.40 -14.61
N LYS A 64 0.69 -0.14 -14.40
CA LYS A 64 -0.38 -0.42 -15.37
C LYS A 64 -0.13 0.21 -16.74
N SER A 65 0.39 1.44 -16.76
CA SER A 65 0.69 2.19 -17.99
C SER A 65 1.92 1.66 -18.73
N ALA A 66 2.86 1.04 -18.01
CA ALA A 66 4.05 0.40 -18.57
C ALA A 66 3.74 -0.94 -19.25
N LEU A 67 2.60 -1.58 -18.92
CA LEU A 67 2.14 -2.84 -19.53
C LEU A 67 1.59 -2.67 -20.96
N LYS A 68 2.35 -2.01 -21.84
CA LYS A 68 1.98 -1.83 -23.24
C LYS A 68 2.36 -3.07 -24.04
N PRO A 69 1.40 -3.82 -24.60
CA PRO A 69 1.71 -4.94 -25.46
C PRO A 69 2.31 -4.46 -26.78
N PHE A 70 3.17 -5.30 -27.37
CA PHE A 70 3.73 -5.07 -28.70
C PHE A 70 2.66 -5.27 -29.78
N ASN A 71 2.29 -4.22 -30.51
CA ASN A 71 1.20 -4.32 -31.48
C ASN A 71 1.72 -4.79 -32.85
N SER A 72 1.35 -5.99 -33.27
CA SER A 72 1.61 -6.51 -34.61
C SER A 72 0.46 -7.41 -35.06
N ASN A 73 -0.05 -7.17 -36.26
CA ASN A 73 -1.13 -7.99 -36.84
C ASN A 73 -0.67 -9.43 -37.12
N TYR A 74 0.60 -9.62 -37.47
CA TYR A 74 1.16 -10.96 -37.62
C TYR A 74 1.20 -11.70 -36.29
N MET A 75 1.59 -11.03 -35.20
CA MET A 75 1.66 -11.68 -33.88
C MET A 75 0.29 -12.15 -33.39
N LYS A 76 -0.81 -11.51 -33.81
CA LYS A 76 -2.18 -11.95 -33.46
C LYS A 76 -2.55 -13.32 -34.02
N SER A 77 -1.82 -13.82 -35.03
CA SER A 77 -2.03 -15.19 -35.52
C SER A 77 -1.33 -16.26 -34.66
N LEU A 78 -0.57 -15.86 -33.65
CA LEU A 78 0.12 -16.76 -32.73
C LEU A 78 -0.70 -16.91 -31.45
N ASP A 79 -1.06 -18.14 -31.10
CA ASP A 79 -1.89 -18.42 -29.93
C ASP A 79 -1.21 -17.98 -28.63
N GLU A 80 0.12 -18.10 -28.55
CA GLU A 80 0.91 -17.68 -27.38
C GLU A 80 0.85 -16.16 -27.18
N TYR A 81 0.82 -15.39 -28.26
CA TYR A 81 0.67 -13.94 -28.18
C TYR A 81 -0.74 -13.56 -27.70
N MET A 82 -1.78 -14.27 -28.15
CA MET A 82 -3.14 -14.07 -27.67
C MET A 82 -3.27 -14.39 -26.18
N ALA A 83 -2.68 -15.49 -25.72
CA ALA A 83 -2.63 -15.83 -24.29
C ALA A 83 -1.89 -14.75 -23.47
N LEU A 84 -0.78 -14.20 -23.98
CA LEU A 84 -0.06 -13.10 -23.33
C LEU A 84 -0.92 -11.83 -23.23
N MET A 85 -1.71 -11.51 -24.26
CA MET A 85 -2.64 -10.37 -24.25
C MET A 85 -3.72 -10.52 -23.19
N GLU A 86 -4.27 -11.71 -23.02
CA GLU A 86 -5.24 -12.01 -21.97
C GLU A 86 -4.64 -11.86 -20.57
N LEU A 87 -3.44 -12.40 -20.34
CA LEU A 87 -2.72 -12.23 -19.07
C LEU A 87 -2.43 -10.76 -18.77
N ASN A 88 -2.00 -9.99 -19.77
CA ASN A 88 -1.76 -8.55 -19.62
C ASN A 88 -3.06 -7.82 -19.24
N GLN A 89 -4.18 -8.14 -19.89
CA GLN A 89 -5.47 -7.56 -19.56
C GLN A 89 -5.93 -7.93 -18.15
N HIS A 90 -5.77 -9.19 -17.74
CA HIS A 90 -6.07 -9.64 -16.39
C HIS A 90 -5.25 -8.86 -15.36
N MET A 91 -3.95 -8.71 -15.59
CA MET A 91 -3.05 -7.96 -14.72
C MET A 91 -3.48 -6.49 -14.59
N LYS A 92 -3.84 -5.83 -15.70
CA LYS A 92 -4.37 -4.45 -15.69
C LYS A 92 -5.66 -4.31 -14.88
N ASN A 93 -6.52 -5.33 -14.89
CA ASN A 93 -7.73 -5.36 -14.10
C ASN A 93 -7.42 -5.54 -12.61
N GLN A 94 -6.53 -6.46 -12.25
CA GLN A 94 -6.09 -6.66 -10.87
C GLN A 94 -5.45 -5.39 -10.29
N ILE A 95 -4.61 -4.70 -11.06
CA ILE A 95 -4.06 -3.41 -10.65
C ILE A 95 -5.17 -2.38 -10.37
N GLY A 96 -6.22 -2.34 -11.19
CA GLY A 96 -7.37 -1.46 -10.95
C GLY A 96 -8.11 -1.77 -9.65
N ILE A 97 -8.25 -3.05 -9.30
CA ILE A 97 -8.84 -3.49 -8.02
C ILE A 97 -7.96 -3.06 -6.85
N ILE A 98 -6.63 -3.25 -6.95
CA ILE A 98 -5.68 -2.85 -5.92
C ILE A 98 -5.76 -1.34 -5.66
N VAL A 99 -5.71 -0.52 -6.71
CA VAL A 99 -5.82 0.95 -6.59
C VAL A 99 -7.14 1.35 -5.92
N LYS A 100 -8.25 0.70 -6.29
CA LYS A 100 -9.54 0.97 -5.64
C LYS A 100 -9.51 0.65 -4.14
N LYS A 101 -8.94 -0.50 -3.76
CA LYS A 101 -8.79 -0.87 -2.34
C LYS A 101 -7.89 0.10 -1.58
N ILE A 102 -6.82 0.59 -2.19
CA ILE A 102 -5.95 1.60 -1.59
C ILE A 102 -6.76 2.87 -1.27
N GLU A 103 -7.56 3.36 -2.21
CA GLU A 103 -8.41 4.55 -1.98
C GLU A 103 -9.50 4.31 -0.93
N GLU A 104 -10.08 3.11 -0.88
CA GLU A 104 -11.05 2.72 0.16
C GLU A 104 -10.39 2.75 1.55
N ILE A 105 -9.19 2.18 1.72
CA ILE A 105 -8.44 2.18 2.99
C ILE A 105 -8.00 3.60 3.36
N LYS A 106 -7.56 4.41 2.39
CA LYS A 106 -7.20 5.81 2.60
C LYS A 106 -8.34 6.60 3.22
N ASN A 107 -9.56 6.45 2.68
CA ASN A 107 -10.76 7.18 3.12
C ASN A 107 -11.40 6.60 4.40
N GLU A 108 -11.30 5.28 4.61
CA GLU A 108 -11.82 4.61 5.80
C GLU A 108 -10.70 4.14 6.72
N ALA A 109 -10.23 5.04 7.61
CA ALA A 109 -9.10 4.78 8.51
C ALA A 109 -9.28 3.52 9.41
N LYS A 110 -10.52 3.13 9.70
CA LYS A 110 -10.84 1.87 10.43
C LYS A 110 -10.35 0.60 9.71
N ASN A 111 -10.20 0.65 8.38
CA ASN A 111 -9.76 -0.48 7.56
C ASN A 111 -8.23 -0.51 7.41
N ASP A 112 -7.53 0.43 8.06
CA ASP A 112 -6.08 0.53 8.03
C ASP A 112 -5.50 -0.10 9.30
N GLU A 113 -4.84 -1.24 9.12
CA GLU A 113 -4.26 -1.99 10.23
C GLU A 113 -3.17 -1.23 10.97
N ILE A 114 -2.43 -0.34 10.29
CA ILE A 114 -1.35 0.43 10.88
C ILE A 114 -1.94 1.61 11.67
N TYR A 115 -2.96 2.27 11.12
CA TYR A 115 -3.71 3.32 11.83
C TYR A 115 -4.32 2.80 13.13
N ASN A 116 -4.88 1.59 13.13
CA ASN A 116 -5.52 0.98 14.30
C ASN A 116 -4.54 0.62 15.45
N VAL A 117 -3.22 0.65 15.23
CA VAL A 117 -2.21 0.48 16.31
C VAL A 117 -1.84 1.82 16.96
N SER A 118 -2.09 2.92 16.24
CA SER A 118 -1.70 4.27 16.64
C SER A 118 -2.76 5.00 17.48
N ILE A 119 -3.86 4.32 17.84
CA ILE A 119 -4.97 4.80 18.68
C ILE A 119 -5.03 3.94 19.93
#